data_AF-A0A3B9RPB3-F1
#
_entry.id   AF-A0A3B9RPB3-F1
#
_cell.length_a   1.000
_cell.length_b   1.000
_cell.length_c   1.000
_cell.angle_alpha   90.00
_cell.angle_beta   90.00
_cell.angle_gamma   90.00
#
_symmetry.space_group_name_H-M   'P 1'
#
loop_
_entity.id
_entity.type
_entity.pdbx_description
1 polymer ?
#
loop_
_entity_poly.entity_id
_entity_poly.type
_entity_poly.pdbx_seq_one_letter_code
_entity_poly.pdbx_strand_id
1 'polypeptide(L)'
;MVVMLVVGIFMPILATAETVLIQEIVEPSKMGRVFSIVELIVGFSMPIGILIFGPLADIVSIESLLIVSGVLLVVVGLLYQRSNRRMVATTVPGGQ
;
A
#
# COMPACT_ATOMS: atom_id res chain seq x y z
N MET A 1 4.91 -22.00 -0.66
CA MET A 1 5.51 -21.94 -2.01
C MET A 1 4.59 -21.25 -3.01
N VAL A 2 3.38 -21.75 -3.28
CA VAL A 2 2.43 -21.09 -4.20
C VAL A 2 2.10 -19.65 -3.79
N VAL A 3 1.85 -19.39 -2.50
CA VAL A 3 1.55 -18.04 -1.99
C VAL A 3 2.71 -17.05 -2.26
N MET A 4 3.96 -17.47 -2.01
CA MET A 4 5.13 -16.62 -2.26
C MET A 4 5.35 -16.35 -3.75
N LEU A 5 5.04 -17.33 -4.61
CA LEU A 5 5.14 -17.17 -6.06
C LEU A 5 4.10 -16.17 -6.58
N VAL A 6 2.85 -16.30 -6.13
CA VAL A 6 1.79 -15.35 -6.47
C VAL A 6 2.19 -13.95 -6.00
N VAL A 7 2.50 -13.76 -4.71
CA VAL A 7 2.91 -12.45 -4.17
C VAL A 7 4.12 -11.88 -4.94
N GLY A 8 5.12 -12.71 -5.22
CA GLY A 8 6.33 -12.30 -5.93
C GLY A 8 6.07 -11.79 -7.36
N ILE A 9 5.08 -12.32 -8.07
CA ILE A 9 4.69 -11.83 -9.41
C ILE A 9 3.96 -10.48 -9.32
N PHE A 10 3.13 -10.27 -8.30
CA PHE A 10 2.37 -9.02 -8.14
C PHE A 10 3.24 -7.84 -7.69
N MET A 11 4.27 -8.08 -6.88
CA MET A 11 5.17 -7.04 -6.35
C MET A 11 5.75 -6.09 -7.41
N PRO A 12 6.38 -6.56 -8.50
CA PRO A 12 6.93 -5.66 -9.52
C PRO A 12 5.84 -4.86 -10.26
N ILE A 13 4.64 -5.42 -10.44
CA ILE A 13 3.51 -4.70 -11.05
C ILE A 13 3.09 -3.54 -10.15
N LEU A 14 2.94 -3.79 -8.84
CA LEU A 14 2.56 -2.77 -7.87
C LEU A 14 3.64 -1.68 -7.75
N ALA A 15 4.92 -2.06 -7.62
CA ALA A 15 6.02 -1.10 -7.54
C ALA A 15 6.14 -0.23 -8.79
N THR A 16 5.91 -0.80 -9.98
CA THR A 16 5.91 -0.04 -11.24
C THR A 16 4.74 0.93 -11.30
N ALA A 17 3.52 0.48 -10.98
CA ALA A 17 2.34 1.32 -11.00
C ALA A 17 2.45 2.48 -9.99
N GLU A 18 2.97 2.22 -8.79
CA GLU A 18 3.24 3.24 -7.78
C GLU A 18 4.24 4.28 -8.30
N THR A 19 5.36 3.82 -8.86
CA THR A 19 6.39 4.69 -9.43
C THR A 19 5.78 5.58 -10.51
N VAL A 20 5.09 5.00 -11.51
CA VAL A 20 4.45 5.71 -12.63
C VAL A 20 3.40 6.71 -12.15
N LEU A 21 2.55 6.33 -11.19
CA LEU A 21 1.52 7.20 -10.64
C LEU A 21 2.16 8.44 -9.98
N ILE A 22 3.26 8.26 -9.24
CA ILE A 22 4.02 9.38 -8.68
C ILE A 22 4.57 10.27 -9.80
N GLN A 23 5.04 9.69 -10.90
CA GLN A 23 5.53 10.49 -12.04
C GLN A 23 4.41 11.30 -12.71
N GLU A 24 3.20 10.75 -12.80
CA GLU A 24 2.08 11.39 -13.47
C GLU A 24 1.51 12.57 -12.67
N ILE A 25 1.49 12.47 -11.34
CA ILE A 25 0.92 13.51 -10.47
C ILE A 25 1.93 14.59 -10.03
N VAL A 26 3.24 14.34 -10.18
CA VAL A 26 4.29 15.24 -9.68
C VAL A 26 4.92 16.04 -10.82
N GLU A 27 5.06 17.35 -10.62
CA GLU A 27 5.79 18.19 -11.56
C GLU A 27 7.28 17.81 -11.69
N PRO A 28 7.86 17.85 -12.92
CA PRO A 28 9.26 17.47 -13.15
C PRO A 28 10.26 18.22 -12.26
N SER A 29 9.96 19.47 -11.88
CA SER A 29 10.82 20.30 -11.02
C SER A 29 10.90 19.83 -9.56
N LYS A 30 9.94 19.01 -9.10
CA LYS A 30 9.83 18.50 -7.72
C LYS A 30 10.01 16.99 -7.61
N MET A 31 10.05 16.28 -8.74
CA MET A 31 10.20 14.83 -8.85
C MET A 31 11.22 14.24 -7.88
N GLY A 32 12.46 14.73 -7.92
CA GLY A 32 13.54 14.22 -7.07
C GLY A 32 13.28 14.38 -5.58
N ARG A 33 12.64 15.50 -5.16
CA ARG A 33 12.30 15.73 -3.75
C ARG A 33 11.17 14.82 -3.28
N VAL A 34 10.15 14.62 -4.12
CA VAL A 34 9.02 13.74 -3.79
C VAL A 34 9.47 12.29 -3.73
N PHE A 35 10.27 11.82 -4.70
CA PHE A 35 10.84 10.46 -4.67
C PHE A 35 11.65 10.20 -3.40
N SER A 36 12.53 11.13 -3.01
CA SER A 36 13.30 10.97 -1.77
C SER A 36 12.42 10.87 -0.52
N ILE A 37 11.33 11.65 -0.43
CA ILE A 37 10.40 11.57 0.70
C ILE A 37 9.67 10.22 0.70
N VAL A 38 9.20 9.75 -0.46
CA VAL A 38 8.53 8.46 -0.60
C VAL A 38 9.46 7.32 -0.21
N GLU A 39 10.69 7.30 -0.72
CA GLU A 39 11.69 6.29 -0.36
C GLU A 39 12.03 6.31 1.12
N LEU A 40 12.11 7.49 1.75
CA LEU A 40 12.29 7.58 3.20
C LEU A 40 11.11 6.93 3.94
N ILE A 41 9.88 7.26 3.57
CA ILE A 41 8.68 6.69 4.20
C ILE A 41 8.65 5.17 4.05
N VAL A 42 8.88 4.65 2.84
CA VAL A 42 8.92 3.21 2.57
C VAL A 42 10.07 2.54 3.31
N GLY A 43 11.25 3.14 3.28
CA GLY A 43 12.46 2.66 3.94
C GLY A 43 12.31 2.55 5.46
N PHE A 44 11.58 3.48 6.09
CA PHE A 44 11.25 3.40 7.52
C PHE A 44 10.06 2.48 7.84
N SER A 45 9.18 2.21 6.88
CA SER A 45 8.04 1.33 7.10
C SER A 45 8.45 -0.10 7.45
N MET A 46 9.52 -0.62 6.83
CA MET A 46 10.07 -1.94 7.17
C MET A 46 10.57 -2.06 8.62
N PRO A 47 11.54 -1.23 9.10
CA PRO A 47 12.04 -1.34 10.47
C PRO A 47 10.96 -1.04 11.51
N ILE A 48 10.01 -0.14 11.23
CA ILE A 48 8.85 0.09 12.10
C ILE A 48 7.99 -1.17 12.19
N GLY A 49 7.73 -1.82 11.05
CA GLY A 49 7.03 -3.10 11.00
C GLY A 49 7.70 -4.14 11.88
N ILE A 50 9.02 -4.32 11.75
CA ILE A 50 9.78 -5.28 12.57
C ILE A 50 9.77 -4.89 14.05
N LEU A 51 9.91 -3.60 14.37
CA LEU A 51 9.91 -3.11 15.75
C LEU A 51 8.57 -3.37 16.47
N ILE A 52 7.45 -3.29 15.74
CA ILE A 52 6.12 -3.55 16.29
C ILE A 52 5.82 -5.05 16.27
N PHE A 53 5.95 -5.71 15.11
CA PHE A 53 5.58 -7.11 14.94
C PHE A 53 6.56 -8.09 15.60
N GLY A 54 7.82 -7.71 15.84
CA GLY A 54 8.80 -8.55 16.53
C GLY A 54 8.36 -8.88 17.97
N PRO A 55 8.25 -7.89 18.86
CA PRO A 55 7.77 -8.11 20.23
C PRO A 55 6.34 -8.67 20.27
N LEU A 56 5.50 -8.29 19.31
CA LEU A 56 4.14 -8.79 19.23
C LEU A 56 4.11 -10.29 18.86
N ALA A 57 5.05 -10.77 18.04
CA ALA A 57 5.19 -12.19 17.72
C ALA A 57 5.72 -13.04 18.89
N ASP A 58 6.42 -12.42 19.85
CA ASP A 58 6.86 -13.09 21.07
C ASP A 58 5.70 -13.30 22.07
N ILE A 59 4.67 -12.46 21.99
CA ILE A 59 3.50 -12.50 22.91
C ILE A 59 2.31 -13.24 22.26
N VAL A 60 2.12 -13.09 20.95
CA VAL A 60 0.98 -13.63 20.20
C VAL A 60 1.47 -14.54 19.07
N SER A 61 0.79 -15.65 18.82
CA SER A 61 1.17 -16.58 17.75
C SER A 61 1.22 -15.90 16.38
N ILE A 62 2.29 -16.18 15.61
CA ILE A 62 2.52 -15.62 14.27
C ILE A 62 1.34 -15.88 13.32
N GLU A 63 0.69 -17.04 13.44
CA GLU A 63 -0.49 -17.39 12.64
C GLU A 63 -1.63 -16.38 12.83
N SER A 64 -1.95 -16.03 14.08
CA SER A 64 -2.98 -15.04 14.39
C SER A 64 -2.60 -13.64 13.86
N LEU A 65 -1.32 -13.27 13.93
CA LEU A 65 -0.83 -12.00 13.37
C LEU A 65 -0.99 -11.93 11.85
N LEU A 66 -0.70 -13.03 11.14
CA LEU A 66 -0.88 -13.12 9.70
C LEU A 66 -2.37 -13.06 9.31
N ILE A 67 -3.25 -13.73 10.05
CA ILE A 67 -4.69 -13.68 9.80
C ILE A 67 -5.22 -12.26 10.02
N VAL A 68 -4.89 -11.64 11.15
CA VAL A 68 -5.34 -10.28 11.48
C VAL A 68 -4.83 -9.26 10.45
N SER A 69 -3.55 -9.29 10.10
CA SER A 69 -2.99 -8.39 9.09
C SER A 69 -3.60 -8.60 7.70
N GLY A 70 -3.84 -9.85 7.30
CA GLY A 70 -4.54 -10.17 6.06
C GLY A 70 -5.98 -9.63 6.03
N VAL A 71 -6.73 -9.78 7.11
CA VAL A 71 -8.09 -9.21 7.24
C VAL A 71 -8.05 -7.69 7.19
N LEU A 72 -7.11 -7.05 7.89
CA LEU A 72 -6.92 -5.60 7.83
C LEU A 72 -6.65 -5.13 6.40
N LEU A 73 -5.81 -5.84 5.65
CA LEU A 73 -5.49 -5.50 4.27
C LEU A 73 -6.75 -5.55 3.36
N VAL A 74 -7.59 -6.57 3.53
CA VAL A 74 -8.87 -6.68 2.81
C VAL A 74 -9.80 -5.51 3.16
N VAL A 75 -9.90 -5.16 4.44
CA VAL A 75 -10.71 -4.03 4.90
C VAL A 75 -10.22 -2.71 4.28
N VAL A 76 -8.91 -2.46 4.30
CA VAL A 76 -8.31 -1.27 3.66
C VAL A 76 -8.60 -1.24 2.16
N GLY A 77 -8.46 -2.37 1.47
CA GLY A 77 -8.79 -2.49 0.06
C GLY A 77 -10.27 -2.15 -0.24
N LEU A 78 -11.19 -2.67 0.57
CA LEU A 78 -12.62 -2.36 0.45
C LEU A 78 -12.93 -0.88 0.74
N LEU A 79 -12.28 -0.29 1.75
CA LEU A 79 -12.41 1.13 2.07
C LEU A 79 -11.88 2.00 0.92
N TYR A 80 -10.73 1.64 0.35
CA TYR A 80 -10.14 2.35 -0.79
C TYR A 80 -11.05 2.28 -2.02
N GLN A 81 -11.57 1.09 -2.35
CA GLN A 81 -12.53 0.92 -3.45
C GLN A 81 -13.79 1.75 -3.23
N ARG A 82 -14.32 1.76 -1.99
CA ARG A 82 -15.51 2.55 -1.67
C ARG A 82 -15.24 4.04 -1.74
N SER A 83 -14.09 4.50 -1.26
CA SER A 83 -13.66 5.90 -1.34
C SER A 83 -13.51 6.34 -2.80
N ASN A 84 -12.85 5.53 -3.63
CA ASN A 84 -12.67 5.83 -5.04
C ASN A 84 -14.00 5.88 -5.79
N ARG A 85 -14.94 4.96 -5.49
CA ARG A 85 -16.31 5.03 -6.04
C ARG A 85 -17.06 6.28 -5.60
N ARG A 86 -16.85 6.76 -4.38
CA ARG A 86 -17.44 8.02 -3.90
C ARG A 86 -16.86 9.21 -4.66
N MET A 87 -15.53 9.26 -4.84
CA MET A 87 -14.89 10.32 -5.61
C MET A 87 -15.40 10.38 -7.05
N VAL A 88 -15.51 9.23 -7.73
CA VAL A 88 -16.10 9.14 -9.07
C VAL A 88 -17.57 9.60 -9.08
N ALA A 89 -18.35 9.26 -8.04
CA ALA A 89 -19.75 9.68 -7.94
C ALA A 89 -19.92 11.19 -7.63
N THR A 90 -18.98 11.83 -6.93
CA THR A 90 -18.99 13.29 -6.68
C THR A 90 -18.40 14.12 -7.81
N THR A 91 -17.54 13.55 -8.68
CA THR A 91 -17.04 14.22 -9.88
C THR A 91 -18.04 14.16 -11.05
N VAL A 92 -19.09 13.33 -10.97
CA VAL A 92 -20.19 13.30 -11.95
C VAL A 92 -21.54 13.61 -11.27
N PRO A 93 -21.83 14.87 -10.91
CA PRO A 93 -23.20 15.33 -10.79
C PRO A 93 -23.70 15.75 -12.19
N GLY A 94 -24.37 14.82 -12.88
CA GLY A 94 -24.99 15.04 -14.20
C GLY A 94 -24.17 14.38 -15.32
N GLY A 95 -24.71 13.53 -16.19
CA GLY A 95 -26.10 13.49 -16.63
C GLY A 95 -26.44 14.66 -17.56
N GLN A 96 -25.52 15.01 -18.47
CA GLN A 96 -25.74 15.44 -19.86
C GLN A 96 -24.40 15.72 -20.53
#